data_AF-A0A4Y2GSV7-F1
#
_entry.id   AF-A0A4Y2GSV7-F1
#
_cell.length_a   1.000
_cell.length_b   1.000
_cell.length_c   1.000
_cell.angle_alpha   90.00
_cell.angle_beta   90.00
_cell.angle_gamma   90.00
#
_symmetry.space_group_name_H-M   'P 1'
#
loop_
_entity.id
_entity.type
_entity.pdbx_description
1 polymer ?
#
loop_
_entity_poly.entity_id
_entity_poly.type
_entity_poly.pdbx_seq_one_letter_code
_entity_poly.pdbx_strand_id
1 'polypeptide(L)'
;MKETYETLKHMFSNIEYSKHSWHIRADLKVIAVLVGLQASYTKFFCFLCQWDNRDRKKHYIKKVWPKRQFLIQGVKNVEKEPLVASEKILLPSLHIKLGVMKNFVKAMDCGGSGF
;
A
#
# COMPACT_ATOMS: atom_id res chain seq x y z
N MET A 1 18.88 -6.70 -8.06
CA MET A 1 18.64 -5.29 -7.68
C MET A 1 17.70 -5.28 -6.46
N LYS A 2 17.98 -4.52 -5.40
CA LYS A 2 17.11 -4.47 -4.20
C LYS A 2 16.05 -3.36 -4.37
N GLU A 3 14.81 -3.65 -4.01
CA GLU A 3 13.69 -2.69 -4.02
C GLU A 3 13.76 -1.74 -2.81
N THR A 4 14.75 -0.86 -2.80
CA THR A 4 14.89 0.17 -1.75
C THR A 4 14.44 1.53 -2.27
N TYR A 5 14.10 2.43 -1.34
CA TYR A 5 13.75 3.82 -1.67
C TYR A 5 14.82 4.50 -2.53
N GLU A 6 16.09 4.38 -2.14
CA GLU A 6 17.20 5.01 -2.87
C GLU A 6 17.39 4.42 -4.27
N THR A 7 17.24 3.10 -4.40
CA THR A 7 17.33 2.44 -5.71
C THR A 7 16.21 2.89 -6.65
N LEU A 8 14.97 2.98 -6.16
CA LEU A 8 13.83 3.45 -6.98
C LEU A 8 13.95 4.93 -7.31
N LYS A 9 14.40 5.76 -6.35
CA LYS A 9 14.66 7.18 -6.56
C LYS A 9 15.69 7.41 -7.66
N HIS A 10 16.81 6.66 -7.61
CA HIS A 10 17.84 6.74 -8.65
C HIS A 10 17.31 6.30 -10.02
N MET A 11 16.58 5.18 -10.08
CA MET A 11 15.95 4.71 -11.32
C MET A 11 14.99 5.75 -11.92
N PHE A 12 14.20 6.41 -11.08
CA PHE A 12 13.21 7.41 -11.52
C PHE A 12 13.87 8.67 -12.06
N SER A 13 15.03 9.04 -11.50
CA SER A 13 15.87 10.10 -12.04
C SER A 13 16.39 9.76 -13.44
N ASN A 14 16.85 8.53 -13.65
CA ASN A 14 17.44 8.11 -14.94
C ASN A 14 16.42 8.05 -16.08
N ILE A 15 15.15 7.76 -15.77
CA ILE A 15 14.05 7.77 -16.76
C ILE A 15 13.31 9.10 -16.83
N GLU A 16 13.82 10.13 -16.14
CA GLU A 16 13.23 11.46 -16.07
C GLU A 16 11.74 11.46 -15.71
N TYR A 17 11.35 10.61 -14.74
CA TYR A 17 9.94 10.37 -14.41
C TYR A 17 9.17 11.66 -14.10
N SER A 18 9.81 12.65 -13.48
CA SER A 18 9.21 13.95 -13.17
C SER A 18 8.69 14.68 -14.41
N LYS A 19 9.33 14.53 -15.58
CA LYS A 19 8.90 15.15 -16.83
C LYS A 19 7.66 14.47 -17.42
N HIS A 20 7.58 13.15 -17.29
CA HIS A 20 6.54 12.37 -17.96
C HIS A 20 5.34 12.04 -17.08
N SER A 21 5.53 11.89 -15.77
CA SER A 21 4.47 11.66 -14.77
C SER A 21 3.51 10.51 -15.17
N TRP A 22 4.07 9.40 -15.64
CA TRP A 22 3.31 8.22 -16.08
C TRP A 22 2.56 7.56 -14.92
N HIS A 23 1.47 6.87 -15.25
CA HIS A 23 0.78 6.02 -14.28
C HIS A 23 1.60 4.76 -14.00
N ILE A 24 1.75 4.39 -12.73
CA ILE A 24 2.55 3.25 -12.29
C ILE A 24 1.63 2.16 -11.75
N ARG A 25 1.85 0.92 -12.20
CA ARG A 25 1.27 -0.28 -11.60
C ARG A 25 2.41 -1.17 -11.13
N ALA A 26 2.41 -1.49 -9.84
CA ALA A 26 3.42 -2.35 -9.22
C ALA A 26 2.81 -3.15 -8.07
N ASP A 27 3.58 -4.07 -7.49
CA ASP A 27 3.19 -4.75 -6.25
C ASP A 27 2.98 -3.74 -5.11
N LEU A 28 2.11 -4.09 -4.14
CA LEU A 28 1.78 -3.23 -3.01
C LEU A 28 3.00 -2.85 -2.17
N LYS A 29 4.00 -3.72 -2.07
CA LYS A 29 5.25 -3.43 -1.37
C LYS A 29 6.05 -2.33 -2.08
N VAL A 30 6.18 -2.41 -3.40
CA VAL A 30 6.86 -1.38 -4.19
C VAL A 30 6.09 -0.07 -4.11
N ILE A 31 4.76 -0.12 -4.22
CA ILE A 31 3.90 1.06 -4.04
C ILE A 31 4.14 1.71 -2.68
N ALA A 32 4.21 0.94 -1.59
CA ALA A 32 4.48 1.48 -0.26
C ALA A 32 5.81 2.25 -0.21
N VAL A 33 6.86 1.73 -0.86
CA VAL A 33 8.15 2.44 -0.97
C VAL A 33 8.01 3.73 -1.80
N LEU A 34 7.29 3.68 -2.94
CA LEU A 34 7.08 4.84 -3.80
C LEU A 34 6.31 5.96 -3.13
N VAL A 35 5.33 5.64 -2.27
CA VAL A 35 4.58 6.63 -1.48
C VAL A 35 5.26 6.99 -0.16
N GLY A 36 6.47 6.48 0.09
CA GLY A 36 7.25 6.78 1.27
C GLY A 36 6.70 6.19 2.57
N LEU A 37 5.83 5.19 2.51
CA LEU A 37 5.31 4.51 3.70
C LEU A 37 6.37 3.60 4.31
N GLN A 38 6.37 3.55 5.64
CA GLN A 38 7.22 2.67 6.42
C GLN A 38 6.96 1.21 6.03
N ALA A 39 8.03 0.51 5.65
CA ALA A 39 7.97 -0.90 5.30
C ALA A 39 7.77 -1.75 6.57
N SER A 40 6.57 -2.30 6.78
CA SER A 40 6.23 -3.37 7.73
C SER A 40 4.70 -3.37 7.99
N TYR A 41 4.24 -4.26 8.87
CA TYR A 41 2.87 -4.26 9.39
C TYR A 41 2.66 -3.11 10.40
N THR A 42 2.64 -1.88 9.89
CA THR A 42 2.51 -0.66 10.69
C THR A 42 1.05 -0.30 10.96
N LYS A 43 0.84 0.68 11.85
CA LYS A 43 -0.49 1.12 12.29
C LYS A 43 -1.30 1.71 11.13
N PHE A 44 -0.70 2.62 10.35
CA PHE A 44 -1.33 3.34 9.25
C PHE A 44 -0.68 3.01 7.90
N PHE A 45 -0.83 1.77 7.46
CA PHE A 45 -0.15 1.25 6.26
C PHE A 45 -0.86 1.57 4.92
N CYS A 46 -2.09 2.09 4.96
CA CYS A 46 -2.83 2.42 3.73
C CYS A 46 -2.45 3.82 3.24
N PHE A 47 -2.10 3.93 1.94
CA PHE A 47 -1.79 5.21 1.31
C PHE A 47 -3.06 5.97 0.85
N LEU A 48 -4.20 5.30 0.72
CA LEU A 48 -5.47 5.90 0.29
C LEU A 48 -6.29 6.45 1.46
N CYS A 49 -6.23 5.78 2.62
CA CYS A 49 -7.02 6.15 3.79
C CYS A 49 -6.24 5.98 5.09
N GLN A 50 -6.76 6.57 6.15
CA GLN A 50 -6.17 6.56 7.49
C GLN A 50 -6.70 5.36 8.29
N TRP A 51 -6.75 4.19 7.65
CA TRP A 51 -7.19 2.98 8.32
C TRP A 51 -6.18 2.57 9.39
N ASP A 52 -6.66 2.47 10.63
CA ASP A 52 -5.88 1.97 11.76
C ASP A 52 -5.98 0.44 11.82
N ASN A 53 -4.92 -0.23 11.39
CA ASN A 53 -4.84 -1.69 11.37
C ASN A 53 -4.83 -2.33 12.77
N ARG A 54 -4.61 -1.54 13.82
CA ARG A 54 -4.61 -2.02 15.21
C ARG A 54 -5.99 -1.87 15.87
N ASP A 55 -6.92 -1.14 15.28
CA ASP A 55 -8.27 -0.90 15.84
C ASP A 55 -9.23 -2.08 15.58
N ARG A 56 -9.03 -3.18 16.31
CA ARG A 56 -9.88 -4.38 16.21
C ARG A 56 -11.36 -4.12 16.50
N LYS A 57 -11.69 -3.11 17.31
CA LYS A 57 -13.09 -2.81 17.71
C LYS A 57 -13.87 -2.18 16.56
N LYS A 58 -13.27 -1.23 15.84
CA LYS A 58 -13.96 -0.51 14.76
C LYS A 58 -13.77 -1.13 13.38
N HIS A 59 -12.90 -2.15 13.24
CA HIS A 59 -12.57 -2.79 11.95
C HIS A 59 -13.78 -3.19 11.11
N TYR A 60 -14.81 -3.80 11.72
CA TYR A 60 -15.99 -4.27 11.00
C TYR A 60 -17.22 -3.36 11.15
N ILE A 61 -17.12 -2.31 11.96
CA ILE A 61 -18.20 -1.33 12.20
C ILE A 61 -18.02 -0.13 11.27
N LYS A 62 -16.80 0.37 11.16
CA LYS A 62 -16.48 1.56 10.39
C LYS A 62 -16.18 1.19 8.95
N LYS A 63 -17.16 1.42 8.08
CA LYS A 63 -17.04 1.19 6.62
C LYS A 63 -16.16 2.23 5.92
N VAL A 64 -16.23 3.50 6.37
CA VAL A 64 -15.52 4.62 5.71
C VAL A 64 -14.46 5.18 6.65
N TRP A 65 -13.19 5.05 6.24
CA TRP A 65 -12.05 5.66 6.93
C TRP A 65 -11.70 7.00 6.30
N PRO A 66 -11.18 7.99 7.08
CA PRO A 66 -10.80 9.27 6.54
C PRO A 66 -9.81 9.10 5.38
N LYS A 67 -10.05 9.79 4.27
CA LYS A 67 -9.12 9.79 3.14
C LYS A 67 -7.76 10.32 3.60
N ARG A 68 -6.68 9.72 3.10
CA ARG A 68 -5.35 10.29 3.27
C ARG A 68 -5.14 11.33 2.17
N GLN A 69 -5.25 12.61 2.54
CA GLN A 69 -5.08 13.72 1.60
C GLN A 69 -3.60 13.99 1.31
N PHE A 70 -2.75 13.86 2.34
CA PHE A 70 -1.32 14.18 2.24
C PHE A 70 -0.47 13.04 2.80
N LEU A 71 0.70 12.85 2.17
CA LEU A 71 1.75 11.93 2.60
C LEU A 71 2.90 12.77 3.18
N ILE A 72 2.70 13.30 4.39
CA ILE A 72 3.68 14.15 5.08
C ILE A 72 4.64 13.25 5.84
N GLN A 73 5.94 13.40 5.61
CA GLN A 73 6.98 12.66 6.30
C GLN A 73 6.86 12.80 7.83
N GLY A 74 7.02 11.70 8.55
CA GLY A 74 6.88 11.63 10.01
C GLY A 74 5.43 11.47 10.50
N VAL A 75 4.43 11.65 9.62
CA VAL A 75 3.01 11.58 9.99
C VAL A 75 2.40 10.25 9.55
N LYS A 76 1.71 9.55 10.47
CA LYS A 76 0.91 8.35 10.18
C LYS A 76 1.66 7.33 9.29
N ASN A 77 2.86 6.96 9.75
CA ASN A 77 3.75 5.96 9.14
C ASN A 77 4.28 6.30 7.74
N VAL A 78 4.26 7.57 7.33
CA VAL A 78 5.07 8.04 6.20
C VAL A 78 6.49 8.27 6.71
N GLU A 79 7.44 7.48 6.25
CA GLU A 79 8.84 7.51 6.69
C GLU A 79 9.71 8.38 5.78
N LYS A 80 9.40 8.40 4.48
CA LYS A 80 10.12 9.15 3.45
C LYS A 80 9.16 10.02 2.67
N GLU A 81 9.68 11.03 1.98
CA GLU A 81 8.88 11.78 1.02
C GLU A 81 8.42 10.85 -0.12
N PRO A 82 7.18 11.02 -0.62
CA PRO A 82 6.70 10.21 -1.73
C PRO A 82 7.47 10.56 -3.02
N LEU A 83 7.95 9.55 -3.73
CA LEU A 83 8.54 9.67 -5.06
C LEU A 83 7.48 9.85 -6.15
N VAL A 84 6.24 9.47 -5.85
CA VAL A 84 5.12 9.43 -6.79
C VAL A 84 3.85 9.95 -6.11
N ALA A 85 3.10 10.78 -6.83
CA ALA A 85 1.79 11.23 -6.41
C ALA A 85 0.80 10.03 -6.31
N SER A 86 -0.04 10.01 -5.27
CA SER A 86 -0.96 8.88 -5.03
C SER A 86 -1.93 8.65 -6.20
N GLU A 87 -2.26 9.72 -6.92
CA GLU A 87 -3.14 9.75 -8.09
C GLU A 87 -2.53 9.05 -9.31
N LYS A 88 -1.20 8.91 -9.36
CA LYS A 88 -0.48 8.23 -10.45
C LYS A 88 -0.35 6.72 -10.22
N ILE A 89 -0.81 6.20 -9.08
CA ILE A 89 -0.74 4.78 -8.76
C ILE A 89 -2.01 4.07 -9.23
N LEU A 90 -1.83 3.06 -10.08
CA LEU A 90 -2.88 2.13 -10.46
C LEU A 90 -2.86 0.94 -9.51
N LEU A 91 -3.99 0.70 -8.83
CA LEU A 91 -4.11 -0.42 -7.91
C LEU A 91 -3.91 -1.77 -8.63
N PRO A 92 -3.04 -2.65 -8.10
CA PRO A 92 -2.78 -3.95 -8.70
C PRO A 92 -3.95 -4.91 -8.38
N SER A 93 -4.95 -4.97 -9.26
CA SER A 93 -6.17 -5.77 -9.08
C SER A 93 -5.90 -7.25 -8.78
N LEU A 94 -4.88 -7.83 -9.43
CA LEU A 94 -4.47 -9.22 -9.21
C LEU A 94 -3.98 -9.47 -7.78
N HIS A 95 -3.09 -8.63 -7.26
CA HIS A 95 -2.52 -8.79 -5.92
C HIS A 95 -3.59 -8.66 -4.83
N ILE A 96 -4.57 -7.77 -5.04
CA ILE A 96 -5.72 -7.62 -4.13
C ILE A 96 -6.57 -8.89 -4.14
N LYS A 97 -6.92 -9.40 -5.33
CA LYS A 97 -7.74 -10.61 -5.47
C LYS A 97 -7.05 -11.82 -4.82
N LEU A 98 -5.77 -12.02 -5.07
CA LEU A 98 -4.98 -13.11 -4.46
C LEU A 98 -4.91 -12.96 -2.94
N GLY A 99 -4.71 -11.75 -2.41
CA GLY A 99 -4.69 -11.49 -0.97
C GLY A 99 -6.03 -11.80 -0.29
N VAL A 100 -7.15 -11.41 -0.89
CA VAL A 100 -8.49 -11.72 -0.39
C VAL A 100 -8.74 -13.22 -0.39
N MET A 101 -8.47 -13.91 -1.51
CA MET A 101 -8.66 -15.36 -1.61
C MET A 101 -7.80 -16.13 -0.60
N LYS A 102 -6.56 -15.69 -0.37
CA LYS A 102 -5.70 -16.28 0.67
C LYS A 102 -6.31 -16.17 2.06
N ASN A 103 -6.87 -15.01 2.40
CA ASN A 103 -7.53 -14.82 3.70
C ASN A 103 -8.83 -15.61 3.81
N PHE A 104 -9.59 -15.69 2.72
CA PHE A 104 -10.81 -16.50 2.65
C PHE A 104 -10.48 -17.97 2.90
N VAL A 105 -9.55 -18.56 2.14
CA VAL A 105 -9.13 -19.95 2.29
C VAL A 105 -8.62 -20.24 3.70
N LYS A 106 -7.85 -19.33 4.31
CA LYS A 106 -7.38 -19.48 5.69
C LYS A 106 -8.48 -19.48 6.74
N ALA A 107 -9.60 -18.81 6.47
CA ALA A 107 -10.72 -18.71 7.39
C ALA A 107 -11.75 -19.84 7.17
N MET A 108 -11.65 -20.58 6.07
CA MET A 108 -12.49 -21.73 5.82
C MET A 108 -12.15 -22.87 6.78
N ASP A 109 -13.17 -23.61 7.22
CA ASP A 109 -13.02 -24.76 8.11
C ASP A 109 -12.53 -25.98 7.34
N CYS A 110 -11.26 -26.35 7.52
CA CYS A 110 -10.65 -27.52 6.85
C CYS A 110 -11.27 -28.87 7.26
N GLY A 111 -12.11 -28.92 8.30
CA GLY A 111 -12.82 -30.13 8.73
C GLY A 111 -14.29 -30.21 8.31
N GLY A 112 -14.82 -29.15 7.68
CA GLY A 112 -16.20 -29.11 7.20
C GLY A 112 -16.38 -29.91 5.91
N SER A 113 -17.61 -30.35 5.62
CA SER A 113 -17.96 -31.15 4.41
C SER A 113 -17.78 -30.41 3.07
N GLY A 114 -17.26 -29.18 3.10
CA GLY A 114 -16.96 -28.35 1.92
C GLY A 114 -15.51 -28.43 1.44
N PHE A 115 -14.70 -29.33 2.01
CA PHE A 115 -13.33 -29.64 1.58
C PHE A 115 -13.16 -31.12 1.24
#